data_AF-A0A834Y6H3-F1
#
_entry.id   AF-A0A834Y6H3-F1
#
_cell.length_a   1.000
_cell.length_b   1.000
_cell.length_c   1.000
_cell.angle_alpha   90.00
_cell.angle_beta   90.00
_cell.angle_gamma   90.00
#
_symmetry.space_group_name_H-M   'P 1'
#
loop_
_entity.id
_entity.type
_entity.pdbx_description
1 polymer ?
#
loop_
_entity_poly.entity_id
_entity_poly.type
_entity_poly.pdbx_seq_one_letter_code
_entity_poly.pdbx_strand_id
1 'polypeptide(L)'
;MAPSTPVSMAAKLSLLLILVAVLVIGSEAISKGRKLKETKMVFYMHDYETGTNISAIPVAGNPLKKWFILEFGTIIAIDDAATVAIERNSTQIARLQGMYVNSAKDGTDLHWLVSIVFTNKAYNGSTLEIQGANREFQKYREVSVVSGTGLFRFARGYATLETVLLDLDNLNAIVSSGPIRFLVNEEELVASVINTALKSYARQGRLPVLGSDLNNFHLYCSNAGFDGSEAISKGRKLKETKMVFYMHDYETGTNISAIPVAGNPLKKWFVLEFGTIIAIDDAATVAIERNSTQIARLQGMYVNSAKDGTDLHWLVSIVFTNKAYNGSTLEIQGANREFQKYREVSVVSGTGLFRFARGYATLETVLLDLDNLNAIVRWNLTVLHY
;
A
#
# COMPACT_ATOMS: atom_id res chain seq x y z
N MET A 1 -41.10 -75.32 -25.58
CA MET A 1 -42.15 -74.74 -24.72
C MET A 1 -41.79 -73.28 -24.48
N ALA A 2 -42.70 -72.37 -24.84
CA ALA A 2 -42.71 -70.97 -24.41
C ALA A 2 -42.94 -70.91 -22.88
N PRO A 3 -42.70 -69.77 -22.17
CA PRO A 3 -43.29 -68.45 -22.44
C PRO A 3 -42.20 -67.39 -22.75
N SER A 4 -42.39 -66.44 -23.67
CA SER A 4 -43.27 -65.25 -23.58
C SER A 4 -42.79 -64.28 -22.49
N THR A 5 -42.61 -62.97 -22.65
CA THR A 5 -43.03 -61.97 -23.63
C THR A 5 -42.43 -60.61 -23.13
N PRO A 6 -42.55 -59.48 -23.86
CA PRO A 6 -41.52 -58.45 -23.99
C PRO A 6 -41.95 -57.09 -23.40
N VAL A 7 -41.47 -55.98 -24.00
CA VAL A 7 -42.08 -54.61 -24.01
C VAL A 7 -41.51 -53.71 -22.89
N SER A 8 -41.13 -52.43 -23.09
CA SER A 8 -41.50 -51.42 -24.09
C SER A 8 -40.46 -50.28 -24.13
N MET A 9 -40.09 -49.84 -25.32
CA MET A 9 -40.39 -48.52 -25.94
C MET A 9 -39.33 -47.44 -25.75
N ALA A 10 -38.67 -47.16 -26.87
CA ALA A 10 -38.42 -45.80 -27.29
C ALA A 10 -39.74 -45.00 -27.39
N ALA A 11 -39.75 -43.78 -26.86
CA ALA A 11 -40.68 -42.71 -27.27
C ALA A 11 -39.89 -41.40 -27.18
N LYS A 12 -39.44 -40.89 -28.33
CA LYS A 12 -40.11 -39.85 -29.14
C LYS A 12 -39.83 -38.42 -28.66
N LEU A 13 -39.00 -37.78 -29.48
CA LEU A 13 -39.09 -36.41 -29.97
C LEU A 13 -40.24 -35.52 -29.44
N SER A 14 -39.82 -34.34 -28.96
CA SER A 14 -40.42 -33.01 -29.19
C SER A 14 -41.87 -32.76 -28.75
N LEU A 15 -42.07 -31.85 -27.79
CA LEU A 15 -42.72 -30.55 -28.07
C LEU A 15 -42.56 -29.54 -26.91
N LEU A 16 -42.31 -28.32 -27.35
CA LEU A 16 -42.25 -27.02 -26.69
C LEU A 16 -43.47 -26.70 -25.80
N LEU A 17 -43.27 -26.08 -24.62
CA LEU A 17 -44.18 -25.04 -24.11
C LEU A 17 -43.50 -24.13 -23.06
N ILE A 18 -43.72 -22.84 -23.26
CA ILE A 18 -43.17 -21.65 -22.59
C ILE A 18 -44.05 -21.27 -21.37
N LEU A 19 -43.50 -20.69 -20.29
CA LEU A 19 -43.86 -19.35 -19.73
C LEU A 19 -43.34 -19.07 -18.27
N VAL A 20 -42.39 -18.12 -18.18
CA VAL A 20 -42.25 -16.96 -17.25
C VAL A 20 -42.19 -17.12 -15.70
N ALA A 21 -40.96 -16.84 -15.20
CA ALA A 21 -40.48 -15.97 -14.11
C ALA A 21 -41.02 -16.06 -12.66
N VAL A 22 -40.07 -16.20 -11.71
CA VAL A 22 -39.75 -15.19 -10.68
C VAL A 22 -38.24 -15.20 -10.40
N LEU A 23 -37.61 -14.03 -10.50
CA LEU A 23 -36.27 -13.72 -9.97
C LEU A 23 -36.30 -13.78 -8.43
N VAL A 24 -35.40 -14.56 -7.82
CA VAL A 24 -34.79 -14.14 -6.55
C VAL A 24 -33.28 -14.17 -6.77
N ILE A 25 -32.72 -12.98 -6.97
CA ILE A 25 -31.28 -12.74 -6.94
C ILE A 25 -30.88 -12.84 -5.47
N GLY A 26 -30.50 -14.03 -5.03
CA GLY A 26 -29.71 -14.19 -3.82
C GLY A 26 -28.25 -14.02 -4.20
N SER A 27 -27.64 -12.88 -3.86
CA SER A 27 -26.18 -12.79 -3.85
C SER A 27 -25.67 -13.74 -2.77
N GLU A 28 -25.25 -14.93 -3.18
CA GLU A 28 -24.51 -15.80 -2.30
C GLU A 28 -23.21 -15.10 -1.89
N ALA A 29 -23.03 -15.09 -0.57
CA ALA A 29 -21.95 -14.43 0.14
C ALA A 29 -20.57 -14.73 -0.47
N ILE A 30 -19.83 -13.67 -0.77
CA ILE A 30 -18.37 -13.72 -0.89
C ILE A 30 -17.83 -13.95 0.53
N SER A 31 -17.85 -15.20 1.00
CA SER A 31 -17.13 -15.61 2.22
C SER A 31 -16.49 -16.99 2.09
N LYS A 32 -16.36 -17.54 0.87
CA LYS A 32 -15.57 -18.78 0.66
C LYS A 32 -14.06 -18.47 0.65
N GLY A 33 -13.43 -18.57 1.82
CA GLY A 33 -12.17 -19.31 1.95
C GLY A 33 -10.83 -18.57 1.85
N ARG A 34 -10.71 -17.29 2.22
CA ARG A 34 -9.37 -16.70 2.43
C ARG A 34 -8.83 -17.09 3.81
N LYS A 35 -8.06 -18.18 3.87
CA LYS A 35 -7.34 -18.55 5.09
C LYS A 35 -6.18 -17.59 5.30
N LEU A 36 -6.17 -16.94 6.46
CA LEU A 36 -5.16 -15.95 6.81
C LEU A 36 -3.84 -16.65 7.17
N LYS A 37 -2.73 -16.06 6.74
CA LYS A 37 -1.40 -16.64 6.88
C LYS A 37 -0.49 -15.65 7.60
N GLU A 38 -0.08 -15.99 8.81
CA GLU A 38 1.04 -15.30 9.46
C GLU A 38 2.33 -15.63 8.70
N THR A 39 3.08 -14.60 8.34
CA THR A 39 4.41 -14.73 7.74
C THR A 39 5.38 -13.93 8.60
N LYS A 40 6.54 -14.53 8.91
CA LYS A 40 7.59 -13.91 9.72
C LYS A 40 8.81 -13.70 8.85
N MET A 41 9.40 -12.52 8.92
CA MET A 41 10.57 -12.15 8.14
C MET A 41 11.53 -11.32 8.98
N VAL A 42 12.82 -11.54 8.75
CA VAL A 42 13.92 -10.77 9.32
C VAL A 42 14.90 -10.52 8.19
N PHE A 43 15.34 -9.28 8.04
CA PHE A 43 16.34 -8.83 7.08
C PHE A 43 17.03 -7.56 7.57
N TYR A 44 18.12 -7.19 6.90
CA TYR A 44 18.93 -6.02 7.22
C TYR A 44 18.81 -5.01 6.10
N MET A 45 18.28 -3.83 6.43
CA MET A 45 18.23 -2.64 5.59
C MET A 45 19.56 -1.88 5.67
N HIS A 46 20.04 -1.48 4.51
CA HIS A 46 21.34 -0.84 4.29
C HIS A 46 21.13 0.60 3.82
N ASP A 47 21.12 1.53 4.76
CA ASP A 47 20.89 2.97 4.53
C ASP A 47 22.23 3.72 4.48
N TYR A 48 22.51 4.35 3.35
CA TYR A 48 23.80 5.00 3.10
C TYR A 48 23.60 6.36 2.43
N GLU A 49 23.86 7.45 3.17
CA GLU A 49 23.83 8.81 2.61
C GLU A 49 25.18 9.27 2.08
N THR A 50 26.28 8.59 2.42
CA THR A 50 27.63 8.95 1.97
C THR A 50 28.42 7.77 1.40
N GLY A 51 29.55 8.07 0.74
CA GLY A 51 30.42 7.09 0.09
C GLY A 51 30.11 6.85 -1.40
N THR A 52 30.67 5.79 -1.97
CA THR A 52 30.67 5.55 -3.44
C THR A 52 29.46 4.79 -3.98
N ASN A 53 28.45 4.51 -3.15
CA ASN A 53 27.21 3.86 -3.56
C ASN A 53 26.10 4.23 -2.56
N ILE A 54 25.82 5.52 -2.47
CA ILE A 54 24.76 6.10 -1.61
C ILE A 54 23.40 5.55 -2.03
N SER A 55 22.56 5.18 -1.08
CA SER A 55 21.18 4.71 -1.28
C SER A 55 20.12 5.67 -0.76
N ALA A 56 20.54 6.71 -0.05
CA ALA A 56 19.69 7.75 0.47
C ALA A 56 20.21 9.13 0.05
N ILE A 57 19.30 10.04 -0.31
CA ILE A 57 19.65 11.43 -0.65
C ILE A 57 18.65 12.42 -0.07
N PRO A 58 19.13 13.56 0.48
CA PRO A 58 18.25 14.67 0.82
C PRO A 58 17.72 15.34 -0.45
N VAL A 59 16.39 15.49 -0.52
CA VAL A 59 15.68 16.02 -1.69
C VAL A 59 14.91 17.31 -1.41
N ALA A 60 14.63 17.59 -0.13
CA ALA A 60 14.07 18.84 0.33
C ALA A 60 14.41 19.06 1.82
N GLY A 61 14.39 20.32 2.26
CA GLY A 61 14.60 20.67 3.66
C GLY A 61 14.58 22.19 3.85
N ASN A 62 14.92 22.63 5.05
CA ASN A 62 15.04 24.07 5.35
C ASN A 62 16.14 24.70 4.46
N PRO A 63 15.83 25.69 3.61
CA PRO A 63 16.82 26.27 2.69
C PRO A 63 17.93 27.05 3.40
N LEU A 64 17.75 27.42 4.67
CA LEU A 64 18.75 28.15 5.47
C LEU A 64 19.71 27.22 6.21
N LYS A 65 19.56 25.91 6.06
CA LYS A 65 20.35 24.90 6.78
C LYS A 65 20.86 23.85 5.82
N LYS A 66 21.91 23.15 6.25
CA LYS A 66 22.34 21.92 5.57
C LYS A 66 21.20 20.90 5.64
N TRP A 67 20.89 20.26 4.52
CA TRP A 67 19.96 19.13 4.51
C TRP A 67 20.72 17.88 4.96
N PHE A 68 20.30 17.32 6.08
CA PHE A 68 20.82 16.07 6.63
C PHE A 68 19.73 15.39 7.48
N ILE A 69 19.83 14.08 7.67
CA ILE A 69 18.79 13.24 8.28
C ILE A 69 18.29 13.69 9.66
N LEU A 70 19.11 14.35 10.49
CA LEU A 70 18.68 14.82 11.81
C LEU A 70 18.17 16.27 11.81
N GLU A 71 18.14 16.96 10.66
CA GLU A 71 17.55 18.29 10.57
C GLU A 71 16.04 18.20 10.35
N PHE A 72 15.27 18.78 11.27
CA PHE A 72 13.80 18.82 11.20
C PHE A 72 13.30 19.31 9.83
N GLY A 73 12.36 18.55 9.26
CA GLY A 73 11.76 18.84 7.96
C GLY A 73 12.60 18.43 6.76
N THR A 74 13.77 17.82 6.95
CA THR A 74 14.54 17.24 5.84
C THR A 74 13.84 15.99 5.34
N ILE A 75 13.56 15.93 4.05
CA ILE A 75 13.02 14.78 3.33
C ILE A 75 14.18 14.06 2.64
N ILE A 76 14.29 12.76 2.89
CA ILE A 76 15.29 11.88 2.28
C ILE A 76 14.55 10.86 1.40
N ALA A 77 14.95 10.75 0.13
CA ALA A 77 14.49 9.69 -0.76
C ALA A 77 15.46 8.50 -0.68
N ILE A 78 14.92 7.28 -0.65
CA ILE A 78 15.70 6.06 -0.44
C ILE A 78 15.44 4.98 -1.48
N ASP A 79 16.49 4.19 -1.71
CA ASP A 79 16.49 2.94 -2.46
C ASP A 79 17.48 1.96 -1.82
N ASP A 80 17.14 1.50 -0.62
CA ASP A 80 18.04 0.75 0.25
C ASP A 80 17.97 -0.76 -0.04
N ALA A 81 19.12 -1.42 0.05
CA ALA A 81 19.16 -2.88 -0.08
C ALA A 81 18.64 -3.54 1.20
N ALA A 82 17.82 -4.59 1.07
CA ALA A 82 17.49 -5.49 2.16
C ALA A 82 18.15 -6.85 1.94
N THR A 83 18.89 -7.34 2.93
CA THR A 83 19.72 -8.57 2.84
C THR A 83 19.42 -9.55 3.97
N VAL A 84 19.80 -10.82 3.79
CA VAL A 84 19.57 -11.88 4.80
C VAL A 84 20.53 -11.83 5.99
N ALA A 85 21.64 -11.09 5.87
CA ALA A 85 22.64 -10.96 6.93
C ALA A 85 23.15 -9.51 7.00
N ILE A 86 23.86 -9.16 8.07
CA ILE A 86 24.31 -7.79 8.32
C ILE A 86 25.33 -7.30 7.28
N GLU A 87 26.05 -8.21 6.63
CA GLU A 87 27.07 -7.87 5.65
C GLU A 87 26.44 -7.36 4.36
N ARG A 88 26.97 -6.25 3.83
CA ARG A 88 26.46 -5.61 2.61
C ARG A 88 26.53 -6.50 1.35
N ASN A 89 27.50 -7.41 1.30
CA ASN A 89 27.65 -8.37 0.19
C ASN A 89 26.80 -9.64 0.37
N SER A 90 26.01 -9.71 1.45
CA SER A 90 25.06 -10.80 1.68
C SER A 90 23.97 -10.80 0.61
N THR A 91 23.21 -11.89 0.55
CA THR A 91 22.14 -12.07 -0.43
C THR A 91 21.06 -11.01 -0.22
N GLN A 92 20.89 -10.12 -1.21
CA GLN A 92 19.79 -9.18 -1.28
C GLN A 92 18.47 -9.91 -1.57
N ILE A 93 17.43 -9.61 -0.82
CA ILE A 93 16.10 -10.22 -0.94
C ILE A 93 14.99 -9.24 -1.30
N ALA A 94 15.25 -7.94 -1.10
CA ALA A 94 14.31 -6.86 -1.38
C ALA A 94 15.06 -5.53 -1.53
N ARG A 95 14.32 -4.50 -1.94
CA ARG A 95 14.72 -3.09 -1.83
C ARG A 95 13.68 -2.33 -1.03
N LEU A 96 14.12 -1.35 -0.25
CA LEU A 96 13.24 -0.41 0.45
C LEU A 96 13.24 0.90 -0.34
N GLN A 97 12.08 1.23 -0.90
CA GLN A 97 11.91 2.33 -1.84
C GLN A 97 10.85 3.29 -1.33
N GLY A 98 11.17 4.57 -1.27
CA GLY A 98 10.24 5.60 -0.84
C GLY A 98 10.96 6.79 -0.25
N MET A 99 10.43 7.32 0.84
CA MET A 99 11.03 8.45 1.55
C MET A 99 10.83 8.36 3.05
N TYR A 100 11.68 9.07 3.80
CA TYR A 100 11.38 9.46 5.17
C TYR A 100 11.65 10.94 5.40
N VAL A 101 10.99 11.50 6.40
CA VAL A 101 11.15 12.89 6.81
C VAL A 101 11.56 12.96 8.26
N ASN A 102 12.49 13.84 8.60
CA ASN A 102 12.70 14.15 10.01
C ASN A 102 11.50 14.95 10.54
N SER A 103 10.74 14.33 11.43
CA SER A 103 9.45 14.82 11.91
C SER A 103 9.47 15.34 13.35
N ALA A 104 10.61 15.25 14.04
CA ALA A 104 10.79 15.76 15.38
C ALA A 104 11.63 17.05 15.39
N LYS A 105 11.17 18.06 16.13
CA LYS A 105 11.88 19.35 16.23
C LYS A 105 13.28 19.24 16.85
N ASP A 106 13.53 18.20 17.62
CA ASP A 106 14.82 17.89 18.22
C ASP A 106 15.70 17.00 17.32
N GLY A 107 15.22 16.64 16.14
CA GLY A 107 15.93 15.83 15.15
C GLY A 107 15.88 14.32 15.40
N THR A 108 15.14 13.85 16.42
CA THR A 108 15.27 12.46 16.91
C THR A 108 14.40 11.42 16.23
N ASP A 109 13.29 11.83 15.61
CA ASP A 109 12.32 10.92 15.01
C ASP A 109 12.16 11.16 13.50
N LEU A 110 12.17 10.06 12.76
CA LEU A 110 11.84 10.01 11.35
C LEU A 110 10.38 9.57 11.18
N HIS A 111 9.71 10.02 10.13
CA HIS A 111 8.45 9.43 9.67
C HIS A 111 8.68 8.71 8.35
N TRP A 112 8.41 7.41 8.30
CA TRP A 112 8.68 6.55 7.15
C TRP A 112 7.45 6.43 6.26
N LEU A 113 7.67 6.49 4.93
CA LEU A 113 6.72 6.26 3.85
C LEU A 113 7.42 5.40 2.79
N VAL A 114 7.42 4.08 3.00
CA VAL A 114 8.35 3.17 2.32
C VAL A 114 7.65 1.90 1.85
N SER A 115 7.98 1.44 0.65
CA SER A 115 7.65 0.12 0.15
C SER A 115 8.82 -0.84 0.33
N ILE A 116 8.56 -2.04 0.84
CA ILE A 116 9.50 -3.16 0.72
C ILE A 116 9.15 -3.91 -0.56
N VAL A 117 10.02 -3.84 -1.57
CA VAL A 117 9.85 -4.48 -2.87
C VAL A 117 10.67 -5.76 -2.91
N PHE A 118 10.00 -6.92 -2.82
CA PHE A 118 10.69 -8.21 -2.78
C PHE A 118 11.20 -8.63 -4.16
N THR A 119 12.46 -9.08 -4.19
CA THR A 119 13.15 -9.60 -5.39
C THR A 119 13.59 -11.05 -5.22
N ASN A 120 13.42 -11.64 -4.03
CA ASN A 120 13.74 -13.04 -3.78
C ASN A 120 12.75 -14.00 -4.46
N LYS A 121 13.14 -15.26 -4.61
CA LYS A 121 12.31 -16.28 -5.28
C LYS A 121 10.93 -16.48 -4.63
N ALA A 122 10.83 -16.33 -3.31
CA ALA A 122 9.61 -16.63 -2.56
C ALA A 122 8.51 -15.57 -2.74
N TYR A 123 8.91 -14.29 -2.84
CA TYR A 123 8.00 -13.16 -2.81
C TYR A 123 8.18 -12.18 -3.98
N ASN A 124 8.93 -12.59 -5.01
CA ASN A 124 9.29 -11.73 -6.14
C ASN A 124 8.08 -10.94 -6.69
N GLY A 125 8.25 -9.62 -6.79
CA GLY A 125 7.23 -8.71 -7.31
C GLY A 125 6.10 -8.38 -6.33
N SER A 126 6.05 -8.99 -5.14
CA SER A 126 5.14 -8.57 -4.08
C SER A 126 5.74 -7.41 -3.29
N THR A 127 4.88 -6.57 -2.71
CA THR A 127 5.29 -5.45 -1.86
C THR A 127 4.61 -5.47 -0.50
N LEU A 128 5.24 -4.81 0.47
CA LEU A 128 4.63 -4.40 1.74
C LEU A 128 4.81 -2.90 1.91
N GLU A 129 3.77 -2.22 2.39
CA GLU A 129 3.80 -0.78 2.60
C GLU A 129 3.97 -0.47 4.09
N ILE A 130 5.04 0.28 4.39
CA ILE A 130 5.43 0.69 5.72
C ILE A 130 5.12 2.17 5.91
N GLN A 131 4.44 2.49 7.00
CA GLN A 131 4.14 3.86 7.39
C GLN A 131 4.21 4.02 8.91
N GLY A 132 4.88 5.07 9.39
CA GLY A 132 4.86 5.41 10.82
C GLY A 132 6.08 6.16 11.35
N ALA A 133 6.00 6.54 12.62
CA ALA A 133 7.09 7.20 13.33
C ALA A 133 8.18 6.18 13.73
N ASN A 134 9.39 6.40 13.25
CA ASN A 134 10.60 5.69 13.61
C ASN A 134 11.44 6.54 14.57
N ARG A 135 11.48 6.12 15.85
CA ARG A 135 12.19 6.83 16.92
C ARG A 135 13.67 6.45 16.97
N GLU A 136 14.46 6.96 16.04
CA GLU A 136 15.75 6.40 15.60
C GLU A 136 16.69 5.99 16.75
N PHE A 137 16.78 6.80 17.81
CA PHE A 137 17.68 6.56 18.94
C PHE A 137 17.17 5.54 19.97
N GLN A 138 15.97 4.98 19.80
CA GLN A 138 15.47 3.89 20.64
C GLN A 138 15.97 2.54 20.10
N LYS A 139 16.39 1.65 21.03
CA LYS A 139 16.91 0.32 20.68
C LYS A 139 15.90 -0.53 19.90
N TYR A 140 14.64 -0.51 20.31
CA TYR A 140 13.54 -1.22 19.63
C TYR A 140 12.45 -0.24 19.25
N ARG A 141 12.10 -0.24 17.98
CA ARG A 141 11.11 0.68 17.39
C ARG A 141 10.06 -0.13 16.67
N GLU A 142 8.88 0.44 16.46
CA GLU A 142 7.81 -0.24 15.74
C GLU A 142 7.20 0.70 14.72
N VAL A 143 7.05 0.20 13.49
CA VAL A 143 6.38 0.89 12.38
C VAL A 143 5.26 0.00 11.85
N SER A 144 4.21 0.62 11.30
CA SER A 144 3.04 -0.14 10.84
C SER A 144 3.30 -0.70 9.44
N VAL A 145 2.84 -1.92 9.21
CA VAL A 145 2.57 -2.39 7.85
C VAL A 145 1.11 -2.10 7.55
N VAL A 146 0.89 -1.13 6.65
CA VAL A 146 -0.43 -0.59 6.36
C VAL A 146 -1.13 -1.31 5.22
N SER A 147 -0.39 -1.91 4.28
CA SER A 147 -0.93 -2.73 3.19
C SER A 147 0.16 -3.58 2.51
N GLY A 148 -0.19 -4.23 1.40
CA GLY A 148 0.73 -4.95 0.53
C GLY A 148 0.09 -5.40 -0.79
N THR A 149 0.91 -5.85 -1.73
CA THR A 149 0.51 -6.30 -3.08
C THR A 149 0.97 -7.73 -3.36
N GLY A 150 0.55 -8.30 -4.50
CA GLY A 150 0.93 -9.65 -4.89
C GLY A 150 0.50 -10.70 -3.87
N LEU A 151 1.48 -11.41 -3.29
CA LEU A 151 1.25 -12.41 -2.24
C LEU A 151 0.83 -11.79 -0.89
N PHE A 152 0.97 -10.47 -0.73
CA PHE A 152 0.63 -9.71 0.48
C PHE A 152 -0.60 -8.82 0.32
N ARG A 153 -1.45 -9.06 -0.67
CA ARG A 153 -2.72 -8.33 -0.82
C ARG A 153 -3.50 -8.37 0.50
N PHE A 154 -3.94 -7.19 0.95
CA PHE A 154 -4.66 -6.98 2.21
C PHE A 154 -3.83 -7.25 3.49
N ALA A 155 -2.50 -7.27 3.41
CA ALA A 155 -1.63 -7.45 4.57
C ALA A 155 -1.83 -6.33 5.60
N ARG A 156 -1.75 -6.71 6.89
CA ARG A 156 -1.82 -5.82 8.05
C ARG A 156 -0.88 -6.35 9.11
N GLY A 157 -0.11 -5.46 9.72
CA GLY A 157 0.86 -5.88 10.73
C GLY A 157 1.78 -4.77 11.18
N TYR A 158 2.93 -5.17 11.70
CA TYR A 158 3.95 -4.26 12.17
C TYR A 158 5.35 -4.82 11.92
N ALA A 159 6.31 -3.94 11.77
CA ALA A 159 7.73 -4.27 11.78
C ALA A 159 8.37 -3.73 13.06
N THR A 160 9.14 -4.57 13.74
CA THR A 160 10.05 -4.10 14.79
C THR A 160 11.38 -3.73 14.15
N LEU A 161 12.00 -2.63 14.54
CA LEU A 161 13.29 -2.17 14.00
C LEU A 161 14.33 -2.09 15.12
N GLU A 162 15.58 -2.45 14.80
CA GLU A 162 16.75 -2.29 15.66
C GLU A 162 17.92 -1.74 14.81
N THR A 163 18.51 -0.61 15.21
CA THR A 163 19.73 -0.10 14.56
C THR A 163 20.91 -0.92 15.06
N VAL A 164 21.52 -1.70 14.15
CA VAL A 164 22.64 -2.61 14.48
C VAL A 164 23.99 -1.90 14.26
N LEU A 165 24.04 -0.96 13.32
CA LEU A 165 25.18 -0.08 13.10
C LEU A 165 24.66 1.33 12.82
N LEU A 166 25.25 2.33 13.48
CA LEU A 166 24.99 3.74 13.22
C LEU A 166 26.33 4.47 13.16
N ASP A 167 26.62 5.05 12.00
CA ASP A 167 27.79 5.90 11.76
C ASP A 167 27.26 7.30 11.44
N LEU A 168 27.21 8.16 12.45
CA LEU A 168 26.71 9.54 12.31
C LEU A 168 27.72 10.45 11.58
N ASP A 169 29.01 10.12 11.61
CA ASP A 169 30.02 10.91 10.91
C ASP A 169 29.86 10.76 9.39
N ASN A 170 29.45 9.57 8.96
CA ASN A 170 29.18 9.26 7.56
C ASN A 170 27.68 9.14 7.23
N LEU A 171 26.78 9.43 8.15
CA LEU A 171 25.31 9.34 7.96
C LEU A 171 24.88 7.99 7.35
N ASN A 172 25.44 6.89 7.85
CA ASN A 172 25.13 5.55 7.38
C ASN A 172 24.56 4.70 8.52
N ALA A 173 23.55 3.88 8.23
CA ALA A 173 22.92 3.01 9.21
C ALA A 173 22.62 1.63 8.63
N ILE A 174 22.75 0.61 9.49
CA ILE A 174 22.23 -0.73 9.21
C ILE A 174 21.12 -1.00 10.21
N VAL A 175 19.91 -1.19 9.70
CA VAL A 175 18.71 -1.44 10.50
C VAL A 175 18.26 -2.87 10.28
N SER A 176 18.23 -3.66 11.35
CA SER A 176 17.57 -4.97 11.35
C SER A 176 16.07 -4.75 11.42
N SER A 177 15.32 -5.34 10.48
CA SER A 177 13.93 -5.61 10.72
C SER A 177 13.88 -6.77 11.72
N GLY A 178 13.58 -6.47 12.99
CA GLY A 178 12.99 -7.47 13.88
C GLY A 178 11.79 -8.14 13.20
N PRO A 179 11.29 -9.28 13.73
CA PRO A 179 10.32 -10.10 13.02
C PRO A 179 9.12 -9.26 12.60
N ILE A 180 8.95 -9.06 11.29
CA ILE A 180 7.74 -8.43 10.77
C ILE A 180 6.60 -9.42 11.02
N ARG A 181 5.58 -8.96 11.74
CA ARG A 181 4.45 -9.79 12.17
C ARG A 181 3.17 -9.27 11.56
N PHE A 182 2.39 -10.18 10.99
CA PHE A 182 1.06 -9.89 10.46
C PHE A 182 0.06 -10.79 11.17
N LEU A 183 -0.80 -10.19 12.00
CA LEU A 183 -1.93 -10.89 12.58
C LEU A 183 -3.14 -10.63 11.70
N VAL A 184 -3.77 -11.68 11.20
CA VAL A 184 -5.08 -11.53 10.60
C VAL A 184 -5.92 -12.72 11.03
N ASN A 185 -6.95 -12.44 11.83
CA ASN A 185 -8.16 -13.24 11.98
C ASN A 185 -9.30 -12.28 12.34
N GLU A 186 -10.27 -12.11 11.44
CA GLU A 186 -11.45 -11.25 11.69
C GLU A 186 -12.49 -11.92 12.58
N GLU A 187 -12.38 -13.24 12.77
CA GLU A 187 -13.30 -14.05 13.57
C GLU A 187 -12.79 -14.26 15.00
N GLU A 188 -11.61 -13.72 15.35
CA GLU A 188 -11.10 -13.80 16.72
C GLU A 188 -11.96 -12.98 17.67
N LEU A 189 -12.24 -13.56 18.85
CA LEU A 189 -12.88 -12.85 19.93
C LEU A 189 -12.04 -11.61 20.27
N VAL A 190 -12.69 -10.45 20.34
CA VAL A 190 -12.07 -9.16 20.71
C VAL A 190 -11.18 -9.29 21.95
N ALA A 191 -11.65 -10.02 22.96
CA ALA A 191 -10.90 -10.30 24.18
C ALA A 191 -9.60 -11.09 23.93
N SER A 192 -9.58 -12.01 22.98
CA SER A 192 -8.39 -12.76 22.57
C SER A 192 -7.35 -11.85 21.91
N VAL A 193 -7.80 -10.95 21.03
CA VAL A 193 -6.94 -9.97 20.34
C VAL A 193 -6.31 -9.01 21.35
N ILE A 194 -7.14 -8.40 22.22
CA ILE A 194 -6.67 -7.50 23.29
C ILE A 194 -5.69 -8.23 24.21
N ASN A 195 -6.02 -9.43 24.68
CA ASN A 195 -5.17 -10.18 25.59
C ASN A 195 -3.84 -10.59 24.92
N THR A 196 -3.85 -10.95 23.64
CA THR A 196 -2.64 -11.24 22.87
C THR A 196 -1.76 -10.00 22.71
N ALA A 197 -2.36 -8.85 22.40
CA ALA A 197 -1.66 -7.57 22.33
C ALA A 197 -1.04 -7.20 23.69
N LEU A 198 -1.82 -7.24 24.78
CA LEU A 198 -1.35 -6.92 26.14
C LEU A 198 -0.22 -7.85 26.60
N LYS A 199 -0.30 -9.14 26.30
CA LYS A 199 0.79 -10.10 26.57
C LYS A 199 2.04 -9.79 25.76
N SER A 200 1.89 -9.35 24.50
CA SER A 200 3.04 -8.93 23.67
C SER A 200 3.70 -7.67 24.24
N TYR A 201 2.89 -6.67 24.60
CA TYR A 201 3.31 -5.43 25.27
C TYR A 201 4.06 -5.72 26.58
N ALA A 202 3.51 -6.58 27.44
CA ALA A 202 4.14 -7.00 28.69
C ALA A 202 5.48 -7.73 28.47
N ARG A 203 5.57 -8.64 27.48
CA ARG A 203 6.84 -9.31 27.12
C ARG A 203 7.92 -8.34 26.64
N GLN A 204 7.52 -7.20 26.09
CA GLN A 204 8.43 -6.15 25.64
C GLN A 204 8.71 -5.09 26.71
N GLY A 205 8.21 -5.26 27.94
CA GLY A 205 8.38 -4.27 29.02
C GLY A 205 7.61 -2.97 28.81
N ARG A 206 6.62 -2.97 27.90
CA ARG A 206 5.83 -1.79 27.52
C ARG A 206 4.39 -2.00 27.96
N LEU A 207 4.02 -1.63 29.19
CA LEU A 207 2.63 -1.69 29.63
C LEU A 207 1.87 -0.46 29.10
N PRO A 208 0.68 -0.61 28.50
CA PRO A 208 -0.13 0.55 28.14
C PRO A 208 -0.55 1.32 29.39
N VAL A 209 -0.78 2.62 29.25
CA VAL A 209 -1.20 3.53 30.34
C VAL A 209 -2.50 3.07 31.01
N LEU A 210 -3.37 2.39 30.26
CA LEU A 210 -4.64 1.85 30.74
C LEU A 210 -4.49 0.51 31.51
N GLY A 211 -3.26 0.02 31.70
CA GLY A 211 -2.94 -1.17 32.49
C GLY A 211 -2.97 -2.47 31.70
N SER A 212 -3.20 -3.59 32.38
CA SER A 212 -3.29 -4.94 31.80
C SER A 212 -4.68 -5.56 31.89
N ASP A 213 -5.64 -4.86 32.50
CA ASP A 213 -7.03 -5.28 32.53
C ASP A 213 -7.64 -5.03 31.15
N LEU A 214 -8.04 -6.12 30.51
CA LEU A 214 -8.69 -6.15 29.21
C LEU A 214 -9.99 -5.33 29.16
N ASN A 215 -10.66 -5.08 30.29
CA ASN A 215 -11.86 -4.22 30.34
C ASN A 215 -11.56 -2.72 30.20
N ASN A 216 -10.30 -2.31 30.41
CA ASN A 216 -9.88 -0.92 30.22
C ASN A 216 -9.59 -0.59 28.75
N PHE A 217 -9.63 -1.60 27.87
CA PHE A 217 -9.33 -1.46 26.45
C PHE A 217 -10.58 -1.72 25.62
N HIS A 218 -10.82 -0.82 24.68
CA HIS A 218 -11.82 -1.00 23.65
C HIS A 218 -11.10 -1.34 22.34
N LEU A 219 -11.42 -2.49 21.75
CA LEU A 219 -10.98 -2.78 20.39
C LEU A 219 -11.93 -2.08 19.42
N TYR A 220 -11.50 -0.94 18.93
CA TYR A 220 -12.18 -0.30 17.83
C TYR A 220 -11.77 -1.03 16.55
N CYS A 221 -12.73 -1.72 15.95
CA CYS A 221 -12.60 -1.97 14.53
C CYS A 221 -12.62 -0.59 13.89
N SER A 222 -11.60 -0.26 13.09
CA SER A 222 -11.68 0.83 12.13
C SER A 222 -12.75 0.43 11.10
N ASN A 223 -14.00 0.24 11.51
CA ASN A 223 -15.22 -0.18 10.78
C ASN A 223 -16.45 0.09 11.66
N ALA A 224 -16.28 0.09 12.99
CA ALA A 224 -17.29 0.56 13.92
C ALA A 224 -17.33 2.09 13.85
N GLY A 225 -18.48 2.61 13.40
CA GLY A 225 -18.73 4.03 13.34
C GLY A 225 -18.51 4.68 14.70
N PHE A 226 -17.86 5.84 14.68
CA PHE A 226 -18.26 6.88 15.62
C PHE A 226 -19.75 7.11 15.41
N ASP A 227 -20.55 6.68 16.37
CA ASP A 227 -21.54 7.51 17.03
C ASP A 227 -21.88 6.86 18.37
N GLY A 228 -21.67 7.61 19.45
CA GLY A 228 -22.21 7.24 20.74
C GLY A 228 -23.72 7.04 20.62
N SER A 229 -24.18 5.87 21.02
CA SER A 229 -25.55 5.53 21.43
C SER A 229 -26.66 5.22 20.41
N GLU A 230 -26.50 5.25 19.07
CA GLU A 230 -27.63 4.93 18.16
C GLU A 230 -27.44 3.86 17.06
N ALA A 231 -26.25 3.29 16.86
CA ALA A 231 -25.99 2.40 15.70
C ALA A 231 -26.07 0.87 15.97
N ILE A 232 -26.92 0.40 16.90
CA ILE A 232 -27.04 -1.05 17.21
C ILE A 232 -28.02 -1.81 16.28
N SER A 233 -28.68 -1.19 15.29
CA SER A 233 -29.77 -1.89 14.56
C SER A 233 -29.56 -2.25 13.09
N LYS A 234 -28.44 -1.90 12.41
CA LYS A 234 -28.16 -2.38 11.03
C LYS A 234 -26.67 -2.63 10.82
N GLY A 235 -26.24 -3.89 10.93
CA GLY A 235 -24.86 -4.30 10.66
C GLY A 235 -24.41 -3.90 9.24
N ARG A 236 -23.32 -3.13 9.14
CA ARG A 236 -22.68 -2.84 7.85
C ARG A 236 -22.03 -4.11 7.32
N LYS A 237 -22.35 -4.50 6.08
CA LYS A 237 -21.80 -5.70 5.44
C LYS A 237 -20.57 -5.33 4.63
N LEU A 238 -19.51 -6.15 4.74
CA LEU A 238 -18.35 -6.04 3.87
C LEU A 238 -18.78 -6.12 2.39
N LYS A 239 -18.31 -5.16 1.59
CA LYS A 239 -18.55 -5.03 0.15
C LYS A 239 -17.23 -5.07 -0.58
N GLU A 240 -17.21 -5.77 -1.72
CA GLU A 240 -16.14 -5.64 -2.70
C GLU A 240 -16.61 -4.71 -3.82
N THR A 241 -15.79 -3.73 -4.18
CA THR A 241 -16.03 -2.84 -5.32
C THR A 241 -14.85 -2.89 -6.27
N LYS A 242 -15.17 -3.06 -7.56
CA LYS A 242 -14.20 -3.06 -8.64
C LYS A 242 -14.43 -1.87 -9.55
N MET A 243 -13.35 -1.23 -9.96
CA MET A 243 -13.40 -0.07 -10.84
C MET A 243 -12.30 -0.17 -11.88
N VAL A 244 -12.62 0.30 -13.09
CA VAL A 244 -11.63 0.49 -14.15
C VAL A 244 -11.72 1.93 -14.63
N PHE A 245 -10.57 2.59 -14.73
CA PHE A 245 -10.46 3.95 -15.24
C PHE A 245 -9.08 4.19 -15.83
N TYR A 246 -8.91 5.31 -16.51
CA TYR A 246 -7.67 5.73 -17.14
C TYR A 246 -7.19 7.03 -16.49
N MET A 247 -5.98 6.99 -15.93
CA MET A 247 -5.30 8.15 -15.38
C MET A 247 -4.44 8.80 -16.46
N HIS A 248 -4.43 10.12 -16.49
CA HIS A 248 -3.68 10.93 -17.46
C HIS A 248 -2.64 11.77 -16.72
N ASP A 249 -1.37 11.34 -16.78
CA ASP A 249 -0.23 11.99 -16.14
C ASP A 249 0.60 12.74 -17.19
N TYR A 250 0.61 14.07 -17.11
CA TYR A 250 1.16 14.93 -18.16
C TYR A 250 2.11 15.96 -17.56
N GLU A 251 3.42 15.81 -17.76
CA GLU A 251 4.43 16.75 -17.28
C GLU A 251 4.76 17.86 -18.30
N THR A 252 4.40 17.69 -19.57
CA THR A 252 4.68 18.70 -20.61
C THR A 252 3.47 18.99 -21.51
N GLY A 253 3.59 20.01 -22.34
CA GLY A 253 2.54 20.47 -23.26
C GLY A 253 1.59 21.48 -22.61
N THR A 254 0.40 21.62 -23.18
CA THR A 254 -0.65 22.49 -22.63
C THR A 254 -1.50 21.70 -21.63
N ASN A 255 -1.88 22.33 -20.52
CA ASN A 255 -2.66 21.71 -19.44
C ASN A 255 -1.93 20.52 -18.78
N ILE A 256 -0.70 20.77 -18.31
CA ILE A 256 0.07 19.84 -17.49
C ILE A 256 -0.69 19.52 -16.19
N SER A 257 -0.54 18.28 -15.71
CA SER A 257 -1.12 17.82 -14.45
C SER A 257 -0.07 17.34 -13.44
N ALA A 258 1.19 17.26 -13.86
CA ALA A 258 2.32 16.85 -13.04
C ALA A 258 3.49 17.82 -13.15
N ILE A 259 4.13 18.10 -12.01
CA ILE A 259 5.26 19.02 -11.93
C ILE A 259 6.34 18.54 -10.94
N PRO A 260 7.63 18.60 -11.30
CA PRO A 260 8.71 18.37 -10.34
C PRO A 260 8.75 19.50 -9.30
N VAL A 261 8.78 19.12 -8.01
CA VAL A 261 8.72 20.07 -6.88
C VAL A 261 9.91 19.97 -5.91
N ALA A 262 10.61 18.83 -5.91
CA ALA A 262 11.80 18.61 -5.10
C ALA A 262 12.69 17.52 -5.74
N GLY A 263 13.95 17.45 -5.33
CA GLY A 263 14.90 16.49 -5.87
C GLY A 263 16.34 16.80 -5.47
N ASN A 264 17.27 16.02 -5.98
CA ASN A 264 18.69 16.28 -5.75
C ASN A 264 19.07 17.67 -6.31
N PRO A 265 19.53 18.63 -5.50
CA PRO A 265 19.81 19.99 -5.95
C PRO A 265 20.99 20.08 -6.92
N LEU A 266 21.79 19.01 -7.04
CA LEU A 266 22.93 18.92 -7.95
C LEU A 266 22.57 18.31 -9.32
N LYS A 267 21.28 17.98 -9.53
CA LYS A 267 20.78 17.28 -10.71
C LYS A 267 19.61 18.03 -11.32
N LYS A 268 19.36 17.78 -12.60
CA LYS A 268 18.12 18.21 -13.24
C LYS A 268 16.98 17.37 -12.67
N TRP A 269 15.89 18.02 -12.27
CA TRP A 269 14.70 17.32 -11.79
C TRP A 269 13.86 16.87 -12.97
N PHE A 270 13.62 15.56 -13.06
CA PHE A 270 12.69 14.93 -13.99
C PHE A 270 12.31 13.54 -13.46
N VAL A 271 11.18 12.98 -13.92
CA VAL A 271 10.57 11.76 -13.35
C VAL A 271 11.47 10.54 -13.23
N LEU A 272 12.49 10.37 -14.08
CA LEU A 272 13.41 9.21 -14.00
C LEU A 272 14.68 9.48 -13.16
N GLU A 273 14.88 10.71 -12.67
CA GLU A 273 16.02 11.00 -11.78
C GLU A 273 15.68 10.61 -10.34
N PHE A 274 16.51 9.74 -9.77
CA PHE A 274 16.39 9.29 -8.39
C PHE A 274 16.22 10.46 -7.40
N GLY A 275 15.22 10.34 -6.54
CA GLY A 275 14.82 11.33 -5.54
C GLY A 275 13.99 12.49 -6.06
N THR A 276 13.71 12.59 -7.36
CA THR A 276 12.80 13.62 -7.86
C THR A 276 11.38 13.35 -7.35
N ILE A 277 10.80 14.32 -6.66
CA ILE A 277 9.41 14.33 -6.22
C ILE A 277 8.59 15.12 -7.24
N ILE A 278 7.55 14.49 -7.77
CA ILE A 278 6.57 15.10 -8.67
C ILE A 278 5.26 15.26 -7.91
N ALA A 279 4.68 16.46 -7.92
CA ALA A 279 3.33 16.70 -7.44
C ALA A 279 2.34 16.56 -8.60
N ILE A 280 1.20 15.89 -8.35
CA ILE A 280 0.21 15.58 -9.39
C ILE A 280 -1.21 16.01 -9.00
N ASP A 281 -1.98 16.34 -10.04
CA ASP A 281 -3.44 16.52 -10.02
C ASP A 281 -4.03 15.97 -11.34
N ASP A 282 -3.92 14.66 -11.50
CA ASP A 282 -4.21 13.95 -12.74
C ASP A 282 -5.71 13.67 -12.91
N ALA A 283 -6.18 13.73 -14.15
CA ALA A 283 -7.55 13.35 -14.47
C ALA A 283 -7.68 11.82 -14.49
N ALA A 284 -8.81 11.30 -13.97
CA ALA A 284 -9.22 9.91 -14.16
C ALA A 284 -10.52 9.83 -14.96
N THR A 285 -10.50 9.10 -16.08
CA THR A 285 -11.62 9.03 -17.04
C THR A 285 -12.11 7.61 -17.27
N VAL A 286 -13.32 7.46 -17.81
CA VAL A 286 -13.93 6.14 -18.11
C VAL A 286 -13.33 5.44 -19.33
N ALA A 287 -12.72 6.20 -20.25
CA ALA A 287 -12.10 5.69 -21.46
C ALA A 287 -10.70 6.31 -21.66
N ILE A 288 -9.91 5.74 -22.59
CA ILE A 288 -8.53 6.16 -22.83
C ILE A 288 -8.43 7.59 -23.38
N GLU A 289 -9.49 8.10 -24.00
CA GLU A 289 -9.54 9.45 -24.52
C GLU A 289 -9.67 10.47 -23.39
N ARG A 290 -8.79 11.47 -23.38
CA ARG A 290 -8.74 12.52 -22.34
C ARG A 290 -10.01 13.39 -22.26
N ASN A 291 -10.76 13.50 -23.36
CA ASN A 291 -12.03 14.23 -23.40
C ASN A 291 -13.25 13.37 -23.00
N SER A 292 -13.04 12.09 -22.65
CA SER A 292 -14.11 11.25 -22.13
C SER A 292 -14.52 11.69 -20.71
N THR A 293 -15.59 11.09 -20.19
CA THR A 293 -16.14 11.47 -18.88
C THR A 293 -15.10 11.27 -17.77
N GLN A 294 -14.70 12.37 -17.13
CA GLN A 294 -13.90 12.35 -15.91
C GLN A 294 -14.75 11.87 -14.73
N ILE A 295 -14.21 10.96 -13.92
CA ILE A 295 -14.89 10.36 -12.76
C ILE A 295 -14.19 10.64 -11.43
N ALA A 296 -12.92 10.99 -11.48
CA ALA A 296 -12.09 11.30 -10.31
C ALA A 296 -10.90 12.18 -10.70
N ARG A 297 -10.17 12.66 -9.69
CA ARG A 297 -8.83 13.23 -9.82
C ARG A 297 -7.87 12.45 -8.93
N LEU A 298 -6.63 12.26 -9.39
CA LEU A 298 -5.56 11.67 -8.60
C LEU A 298 -4.65 12.79 -8.11
N GLN A 299 -4.66 13.04 -6.81
CA GLN A 299 -4.03 14.19 -6.17
C GLN A 299 -2.98 13.72 -5.17
N GLY A 300 -1.77 14.23 -5.26
CA GLY A 300 -0.71 13.86 -4.32
C GLY A 300 0.66 14.02 -4.94
N MET A 301 1.53 13.04 -4.68
CA MET A 301 2.88 13.02 -5.22
C MET A 301 3.37 11.61 -5.49
N TYR A 302 4.38 11.51 -6.34
CA TYR A 302 5.24 10.35 -6.40
C TYR A 302 6.71 10.77 -6.39
N VAL A 303 7.58 9.88 -5.93
CA VAL A 303 9.03 10.07 -5.93
C VAL A 303 9.70 8.98 -6.74
N ASN A 304 10.69 9.32 -7.57
CA ASN A 304 11.54 8.27 -8.12
C ASN A 304 12.40 7.69 -7.01
N SER A 305 12.17 6.43 -6.68
CA SER A 305 12.79 5.75 -5.53
C SER A 305 13.58 4.53 -5.96
N ALA A 306 13.97 4.47 -7.23
CA ALA A 306 14.94 3.50 -7.73
C ALA A 306 16.15 4.24 -8.31
N LYS A 307 17.36 3.81 -7.94
CA LYS A 307 18.61 4.43 -8.44
C LYS A 307 18.78 4.36 -9.95
N ASP A 308 18.19 3.35 -10.58
CA ASP A 308 18.18 3.16 -12.03
C ASP A 308 17.01 3.89 -12.71
N GLY A 309 16.20 4.63 -11.94
CA GLY A 309 15.10 5.43 -12.43
C GLY A 309 13.82 4.64 -12.72
N THR A 310 13.76 3.33 -12.44
CA THR A 310 12.66 2.49 -12.94
C THR A 310 11.40 2.46 -12.09
N ASP A 311 11.51 2.78 -10.80
CA ASP A 311 10.41 2.63 -9.85
C ASP A 311 10.07 3.98 -9.18
N LEU A 312 8.77 4.27 -9.16
CA LEU A 312 8.19 5.43 -8.49
C LEU A 312 7.52 4.96 -7.19
N HIS A 313 7.67 5.68 -6.08
CA HIS A 313 6.86 5.45 -4.88
C HIS A 313 5.71 6.45 -4.84
N TRP A 314 4.48 5.96 -4.83
CA TRP A 314 3.27 6.77 -4.95
C TRP A 314 2.67 7.07 -3.58
N LEU A 315 2.20 8.30 -3.40
CA LEU A 315 1.44 8.80 -2.25
C LEU A 315 0.30 9.68 -2.79
N VAL A 316 -0.83 9.06 -3.11
CA VAL A 316 -1.87 9.67 -3.96
C VAL A 316 -3.27 9.40 -3.41
N SER A 317 -4.11 10.43 -3.36
CA SER A 317 -5.55 10.34 -3.12
C SER A 317 -6.30 10.24 -4.45
N ILE A 318 -7.14 9.22 -4.62
CA ILE A 318 -8.16 9.20 -5.68
C ILE A 318 -9.41 9.90 -5.14
N VAL A 319 -9.69 11.10 -5.64
CA VAL A 319 -10.83 11.92 -5.24
C VAL A 319 -11.97 11.76 -6.23
N PHE A 320 -13.03 11.04 -5.86
CA PHE A 320 -14.14 10.75 -6.76
C PHE A 320 -15.09 11.94 -6.90
N THR A 321 -15.45 12.24 -8.15
CA THR A 321 -16.39 13.32 -8.51
C THR A 321 -17.60 12.80 -9.30
N ASN A 322 -17.63 11.51 -9.61
CA ASN A 322 -18.77 10.88 -10.28
C ASN A 322 -20.00 10.77 -9.38
N LYS A 323 -21.18 10.59 -9.97
CA LYS A 323 -22.45 10.50 -9.22
C LYS A 323 -22.45 9.39 -8.15
N ALA A 324 -21.77 8.28 -8.39
CA ALA A 324 -21.81 7.11 -7.52
C ALA A 324 -20.97 7.28 -6.23
N TYR A 325 -19.82 7.96 -6.33
CA TYR A 325 -18.83 8.03 -5.25
C TYR A 325 -18.43 9.45 -4.87
N ASN A 326 -19.17 10.46 -5.35
CA ASN A 326 -18.86 11.88 -5.16
C ASN A 326 -18.47 12.22 -3.72
N GLY A 327 -17.31 12.86 -3.56
CA GLY A 327 -16.79 13.29 -2.25
C GLY A 327 -16.17 12.18 -1.41
N SER A 328 -16.13 10.94 -1.89
CA SER A 328 -15.36 9.85 -1.27
C SER A 328 -13.94 9.83 -1.82
N THR A 329 -12.99 9.33 -1.03
CA THR A 329 -11.59 9.17 -1.46
C THR A 329 -11.08 7.76 -1.21
N LEU A 330 -10.05 7.38 -1.96
CA LEU A 330 -9.20 6.22 -1.67
C LEU A 330 -7.76 6.69 -1.64
N GLU A 331 -7.00 6.20 -0.65
CA GLU A 331 -5.60 6.58 -0.47
C GLU A 331 -4.69 5.47 -0.97
N ILE A 332 -3.73 5.85 -1.80
CA ILE A 332 -2.77 4.96 -2.45
C ILE A 332 -1.38 5.20 -1.86
N GLN A 333 -0.73 4.11 -1.48
CA GLN A 333 0.70 4.07 -1.17
C GLN A 333 1.32 2.86 -1.85
N GLY A 334 2.47 3.02 -2.50
CA GLY A 334 3.24 1.86 -2.94
C GLY A 334 4.20 2.08 -4.10
N ALA A 335 5.05 1.08 -4.33
CA ALA A 335 6.03 1.06 -5.40
C ALA A 335 5.36 0.74 -6.76
N ASN A 336 5.31 1.75 -7.60
CA ASN A 336 4.94 1.67 -9.00
C ASN A 336 6.18 1.40 -9.86
N ARG A 337 6.33 0.14 -10.30
CA ARG A 337 7.44 -0.33 -11.16
C ARG A 337 7.18 0.02 -12.62
N GLU A 338 7.44 1.28 -12.98
CA GLU A 338 6.82 1.96 -14.14
C GLU A 338 6.99 1.21 -15.47
N PHE A 339 8.16 0.63 -15.70
CA PHE A 339 8.46 -0.10 -16.95
C PHE A 339 7.90 -1.53 -17.01
N GLN A 340 7.22 -2.00 -15.96
CA GLN A 340 6.51 -3.28 -16.00
C GLN A 340 5.13 -3.11 -16.63
N LYS A 341 4.80 -4.03 -17.56
CA LYS A 341 3.49 -4.04 -18.23
C LYS A 341 2.32 -4.13 -17.24
N TYR A 342 2.44 -4.98 -16.24
CA TYR A 342 1.46 -5.14 -15.17
C TYR A 342 2.16 -4.98 -13.83
N ARG A 343 1.60 -4.13 -12.98
CA ARG A 343 2.16 -3.78 -11.66
C ARG A 343 1.05 -3.46 -10.69
N GLU A 344 1.35 -3.47 -9.39
CA GLU A 344 0.35 -3.22 -8.35
C GLU A 344 0.75 -2.10 -7.41
N VAL A 345 -0.23 -1.34 -6.96
CA VAL A 345 -0.11 -0.38 -5.86
C VAL A 345 -1.20 -0.65 -4.82
N SER A 346 -0.94 -0.29 -3.57
CA SER A 346 -1.86 -0.61 -2.47
C SER A 346 -2.89 0.49 -2.23
N VAL A 347 -4.13 0.08 -1.92
CA VAL A 347 -5.13 0.96 -1.29
C VAL A 347 -4.97 0.82 0.22
N VAL A 348 -4.47 1.88 0.86
CA VAL A 348 -4.13 1.87 2.30
C VAL A 348 -5.28 2.38 3.18
N SER A 349 -6.13 3.25 2.65
CA SER A 349 -7.33 3.73 3.36
C SER A 349 -8.36 4.36 2.41
N GLY A 350 -9.44 4.92 2.97
CA GLY A 350 -10.42 5.67 2.21
C GLY A 350 -11.40 6.43 3.11
N THR A 351 -12.12 7.38 2.51
CA THR A 351 -13.09 8.25 3.18
C THR A 351 -14.48 8.15 2.53
N GLY A 352 -15.49 8.77 3.15
CA GLY A 352 -16.87 8.75 2.63
C GLY A 352 -17.44 7.33 2.55
N LEU A 353 -17.85 6.93 1.35
CA LEU A 353 -18.35 5.57 1.06
C LEU A 353 -17.27 4.50 1.16
N PHE A 354 -16.00 4.89 1.08
CA PHE A 354 -14.85 3.99 1.18
C PHE A 354 -14.18 4.06 2.55
N ARG A 355 -14.91 4.48 3.59
CA ARG A 355 -14.38 4.41 4.95
C ARG A 355 -13.88 3.01 5.23
N PHE A 356 -12.65 2.96 5.74
CA PHE A 356 -11.97 1.74 6.12
C PHE A 356 -11.62 0.81 4.95
N ALA A 357 -11.59 1.37 3.75
CA ALA A 357 -11.18 0.69 2.56
C ALA A 357 -9.80 0.06 2.72
N ARG A 358 -9.66 -1.14 2.18
CA ARG A 358 -8.38 -1.82 1.95
C ARG A 358 -8.45 -2.52 0.60
N GLY A 359 -7.32 -2.60 -0.09
CA GLY A 359 -7.33 -3.11 -1.45
C GLY A 359 -6.01 -2.92 -2.16
N TYR A 360 -6.09 -3.06 -3.47
CA TYR A 360 -4.98 -2.86 -4.38
C TYR A 360 -5.52 -2.43 -5.74
N ALA A 361 -4.67 -1.81 -6.55
CA ALA A 361 -4.91 -1.56 -7.96
C ALA A 361 -3.86 -2.31 -8.78
N THR A 362 -4.29 -2.95 -9.86
CA THR A 362 -3.38 -3.39 -10.93
C THR A 362 -3.32 -2.29 -11.99
N LEU A 363 -2.12 -1.91 -12.40
CA LEU A 363 -1.85 -0.85 -13.35
C LEU A 363 -1.30 -1.43 -14.66
N GLU A 364 -1.68 -0.81 -15.78
CA GLU A 364 -1.15 -1.08 -17.11
C GLU A 364 -0.87 0.26 -17.81
N THR A 365 0.39 0.53 -18.17
CA THR A 365 0.71 1.71 -19.00
C THR A 365 0.24 1.43 -20.42
N VAL A 366 -0.80 2.13 -20.85
CA VAL A 366 -1.39 1.96 -22.19
C VAL A 366 -0.80 2.95 -23.20
N LEU A 367 -0.23 4.05 -22.72
CA LEU A 367 0.56 5.00 -23.49
C LEU A 367 1.70 5.52 -22.62
N LEU A 368 2.91 5.54 -23.17
CA LEU A 368 4.08 6.17 -22.58
C LEU A 368 4.83 6.96 -23.66
N ASP A 369 4.86 8.27 -23.50
CA ASP A 369 5.61 9.19 -24.35
C ASP A 369 6.71 9.82 -23.49
N LEU A 370 7.91 9.20 -23.52
CA LEU A 370 9.04 9.65 -22.70
C LEU A 370 9.65 10.97 -23.18
N ASP A 371 9.47 11.33 -24.45
CA ASP A 371 10.00 12.60 -24.97
C ASP A 371 9.22 13.77 -24.41
N ASN A 372 7.91 13.58 -24.22
CA ASN A 372 7.01 14.56 -23.62
C ASN A 372 6.69 14.27 -22.15
N LEU A 373 7.25 13.22 -21.54
CA LEU A 373 6.98 12.81 -20.16
C LEU A 373 5.47 12.73 -19.86
N ASN A 374 4.73 12.11 -20.78
CA ASN A 374 3.28 11.93 -20.67
C ASN A 374 2.95 10.44 -20.65
N ALA A 375 2.05 10.04 -19.76
CA ALA A 375 1.60 8.66 -19.62
C ALA A 375 0.07 8.58 -19.49
N ILE A 376 -0.49 7.52 -20.06
CA ILE A 376 -1.85 7.09 -19.76
C ILE A 376 -1.77 5.72 -19.13
N VAL A 377 -2.30 5.62 -17.90
CA VAL A 377 -2.26 4.39 -17.10
C VAL A 377 -3.68 3.90 -16.89
N ARG A 378 -3.95 2.65 -17.26
CA ARG A 378 -5.21 1.98 -16.94
C ARG A 378 -5.12 1.39 -15.54
N TRP A 379 -6.08 1.76 -14.70
CA TRP A 379 -6.24 1.26 -13.35
C TRP A 379 -7.32 0.20 -13.30
N ASN A 380 -7.06 -0.92 -12.62
CA ASN A 380 -8.04 -1.92 -12.24
C ASN A 380 -8.02 -2.09 -10.72
N LEU A 381 -8.95 -1.41 -10.07
CA LEU A 381 -9.01 -1.26 -8.63
C LEU A 381 -9.91 -2.33 -8.01
N THR A 382 -9.45 -2.99 -6.94
CA THR A 382 -10.26 -3.88 -6.11
C THR A 382 -10.21 -3.41 -4.66
N VAL A 383 -11.36 -3.01 -4.12
CA VAL A 383 -11.48 -2.44 -2.77
C VAL A 383 -12.49 -3.21 -1.94
N LEU A 384 -12.13 -3.52 -0.70
CA LEU A 384 -13.03 -3.98 0.34
C LEU A 384 -13.40 -2.83 1.28
N HIS A 385 -14.70 -2.57 1.47
CA HIS A 385 -15.26 -1.51 2.33
C HIS A 385 -16.63 -1.92 2.90
N TYR A 386 -17.41 -1.01 3.52
CA TYR A 386 -18.60 -1.34 4.34
C TYR A 386 -19.88 -0.61 3.95
#